data_AF-A0A2Y9AUY9-F1
#
_entry.id   AF-A0A2Y9AUY9-F1
#
_cell.length_a   1.000
_cell.length_b   1.000
_cell.length_c   1.000
_cell.angle_alpha   90.00
_cell.angle_beta   90.00
_cell.angle_gamma   90.00
#
_symmetry.space_group_name_H-M   'P 1'
#
loop_
_entity.id
_entity.type
_entity.pdbx_description
1 polymer ?
#
loop_
_entity_poly.entity_id
_entity_poly.type
_entity_poly.pdbx_seq_one_letter_code
_entity_poly.pdbx_strand_id
1 'polypeptide(L)'
;MRSSRRAATPSRGRQTAPARGPRNEALRAIKRFGRTLWRKWSGYHRRSRVEAKMNCMKLLGPKLMSRNFDRQTAELQVRIAILNRFTALGIPVTQPIG
;
A
#
# COMPACT_ATOMS: atom_id res chain seq x y z
N MET A 1 0.56 13.23 46.74
CA MET A 1 -0.33 12.40 45.88
C MET A 1 0.48 11.85 44.69
N ARG A 2 0.88 10.57 44.75
CA ARG A 2 1.61 9.88 43.66
C ARG A 2 0.60 9.11 42.81
N SER A 3 0.42 9.54 41.57
CA SER A 3 -0.43 8.86 40.58
C SER A 3 0.18 7.50 40.21
N SER A 4 -0.53 6.43 40.56
CA SER A 4 -0.15 5.04 40.29
C SER A 4 -0.38 4.73 38.81
N ARG A 5 0.71 4.46 38.07
CA ARG A 5 0.62 3.90 36.72
C ARG A 5 0.16 2.44 36.84
N ARG A 6 -1.07 2.14 36.43
CA ARG A 6 -1.50 0.74 36.25
C ARG A 6 -0.67 0.12 35.13
N ALA A 7 0.15 -0.86 35.47
CA ALA A 7 0.81 -1.73 34.50
C ALA A 7 -0.25 -2.59 33.80
N ALA A 8 -0.19 -2.70 32.47
CA ALA A 8 -1.01 -3.62 31.70
C ALA A 8 -0.62 -5.06 32.05
N THR A 9 -1.56 -5.84 32.57
CA THR A 9 -1.39 -7.27 32.86
C THR A 9 -1.18 -8.04 31.54
N PRO A 10 -0.19 -8.93 31.42
CA PRO A 10 -0.06 -9.77 30.25
C PRO A 10 -1.16 -10.83 30.28
N SER A 11 -2.04 -10.84 29.27
CA SER A 11 -3.09 -11.85 29.15
C SER A 11 -2.47 -13.24 29.01
N ARG A 12 -2.61 -14.06 30.05
CA ARG A 12 -2.30 -15.50 30.07
C ARG A 12 -3.24 -16.21 29.09
N GLY A 13 -2.69 -17.04 28.21
CA GLY A 13 -3.45 -17.86 27.28
C GLY A 13 -3.41 -17.34 25.84
N ARG A 14 -2.24 -17.35 25.20
CA ARG A 14 -2.13 -17.23 23.74
C ARG A 14 -2.57 -18.55 23.10
N GLN A 15 -3.85 -18.88 23.25
CA GLN A 15 -4.49 -19.91 22.44
C GLN A 15 -4.47 -19.40 21.00
N THR A 16 -4.02 -20.27 20.11
CA THR A 16 -3.79 -20.02 18.70
C THR A 16 -5.09 -19.55 18.05
N ALA A 17 -5.24 -18.24 17.88
CA ALA A 17 -6.23 -17.69 16.98
C ALA A 17 -6.10 -18.43 15.63
N PRO A 18 -7.22 -18.84 15.00
CA PRO A 18 -7.18 -19.50 13.69
C PRO A 18 -6.27 -18.67 12.80
N ALA A 19 -5.30 -19.35 12.17
CA ALA A 19 -4.21 -18.70 11.48
C ALA A 19 -4.77 -17.55 10.64
N ARG A 20 -4.32 -16.32 10.91
CA ARG A 20 -4.57 -15.17 10.05
C ARG A 20 -3.81 -15.45 8.74
N GLY A 21 -4.39 -16.30 7.89
CA GLY A 21 -3.69 -17.20 6.97
C GLY A 21 -2.63 -16.48 6.13
N PRO A 22 -3.02 -15.48 5.32
CA PRO A 22 -2.08 -14.82 4.41
C PRO A 22 -0.96 -14.05 5.12
N ARG A 23 -1.27 -13.39 6.24
CA ARG A 23 -0.27 -12.61 6.99
C ARG A 23 0.71 -13.53 7.70
N ASN A 24 0.21 -14.59 8.33
CA ASN A 24 1.06 -15.52 9.06
C ASN A 24 1.91 -16.37 8.11
N GLU A 25 1.40 -16.71 6.92
CA GLU A 25 2.17 -17.35 5.85
C GLU A 25 3.29 -16.47 5.33
N ALA A 26 3.04 -15.18 5.08
CA ALA A 26 4.08 -14.23 4.71
C ALA A 26 5.18 -14.15 5.78
N LEU A 27 4.82 -14.09 7.07
CA LEU A 27 5.78 -14.08 8.17
C LEU A 27 6.59 -15.38 8.26
N ARG A 28 5.95 -16.54 8.06
CA ARG A 28 6.64 -17.83 8.01
C ARG A 28 7.61 -17.91 6.84
N ALA A 29 7.20 -17.46 5.65
CA ALA A 29 8.04 -17.45 4.45
C ALA A 29 9.23 -16.49 4.60
N ILE A 30 9.02 -15.30 5.19
CA ILE A 30 10.11 -14.36 5.51
C ILE A 30 11.09 -14.98 6.50
N LYS A 31 10.61 -15.68 7.55
CA LYS A 31 11.47 -16.35 8.53
C LYS A 31 12.30 -17.47 7.91
N ARG A 32 11.75 -18.20 6.93
CA ARG A 32 12.39 -19.35 6.29
C ARG A 32 13.37 -18.96 5.18
N PHE A 33 13.05 -17.96 4.37
CA PHE A 33 13.78 -17.68 3.12
C PHE A 33 14.40 -16.26 3.07
N GLY A 34 14.14 -15.45 4.09
CA GLY A 34 14.57 -14.06 4.14
C GLY A 34 13.62 -13.10 3.40
N ARG A 35 13.60 -11.85 3.87
CA ARG A 35 12.67 -10.81 3.39
C ARG A 35 12.87 -10.44 1.92
N THR A 36 14.12 -10.36 1.47
CA THR A 36 14.46 -9.94 0.10
C THR A 36 13.99 -10.95 -0.93
N LEU A 37 14.23 -12.24 -0.68
CA LEU A 37 13.81 -13.33 -1.56
C LEU A 37 12.28 -13.45 -1.59
N TRP A 38 11.64 -13.41 -0.42
CA TRP A 38 10.19 -13.41 -0.32
C TRP A 38 9.54 -12.24 -1.07
N ARG A 39 10.09 -11.01 -0.98
CA ARG A 39 9.58 -9.84 -1.71
C ARG A 39 9.68 -9.99 -3.23
N LYS A 40 10.73 -10.65 -3.73
CA LYS A 40 10.91 -10.92 -5.17
C LYS A 40 9.88 -11.96 -5.64
N TRP A 41 9.77 -13.09 -4.94
CA TRP A 41 8.90 -14.20 -5.36
C TRP A 41 7.40 -13.91 -5.20
N SER A 42 7.02 -13.18 -4.17
CA SER A 42 5.60 -12.82 -3.92
C SER A 42 5.06 -11.75 -4.88
N GLY A 43 5.92 -11.12 -5.70
CA GLY A 43 5.52 -9.96 -6.51
C GLY A 43 5.09 -8.74 -5.69
N TYR A 44 5.42 -8.71 -4.39
CA TYR A 44 4.95 -7.69 -3.44
C TYR A 44 5.32 -6.27 -3.88
N HIS A 45 6.48 -6.10 -4.53
CA HIS A 45 6.89 -4.80 -5.06
C HIS A 45 5.93 -4.28 -6.15
N ARG A 46 5.55 -5.13 -7.12
CA ARG A 46 4.60 -4.76 -8.19
C ARG A 46 3.23 -4.44 -7.59
N ARG A 47 2.75 -5.29 -6.69
CA ARG A 47 1.46 -5.09 -6.00
C ARG A 47 1.43 -3.77 -5.24
N SER A 48 2.47 -3.49 -4.45
CA SER A 48 2.60 -2.25 -3.68
C SER A 48 2.61 -1.01 -4.58
N ARG A 49 3.25 -1.06 -5.76
CA ARG A 49 3.23 0.06 -6.73
C ARG A 49 1.84 0.31 -7.29
N VAL A 50 1.10 -0.75 -7.62
CA VAL A 50 -0.29 -0.65 -8.09
C VAL A 50 -1.20 -0.09 -7.00
N GLU A 51 -1.08 -0.60 -5.77
CA GLU A 51 -1.83 -0.10 -4.61
C GLU A 51 -1.55 1.38 -4.34
N ALA A 52 -0.30 1.81 -4.42
CA ALA A 52 0.08 3.21 -4.29
C ALA A 52 -0.54 4.09 -5.39
N LYS A 53 -0.47 3.68 -6.66
CA LYS A 53 -1.08 4.42 -7.77
C LYS A 53 -2.60 4.48 -7.64
N MET A 54 -3.23 3.39 -7.21
CA MET A 54 -4.67 3.34 -6.94
C MET A 54 -5.06 4.25 -5.77
N ASN A 55 -4.24 4.35 -4.73
CA ASN A 55 -4.45 5.29 -3.64
C ASN A 55 -4.46 6.74 -4.17
N CYS A 56 -3.50 7.12 -5.02
CA CYS A 56 -3.51 8.44 -5.67
C CYS A 56 -4.77 8.67 -6.51
N MET A 57 -5.25 7.67 -7.25
CA MET A 57 -6.49 7.77 -8.02
C MET A 57 -7.72 8.03 -7.14
N LYS A 58 -7.76 7.46 -5.93
CA LYS A 58 -8.84 7.67 -4.95
C LYS A 58 -8.77 9.07 -4.31
N LEU A 59 -7.56 9.59 -4.10
CA LEU A 59 -7.37 10.95 -3.57
C LEU A 59 -7.88 12.03 -4.54
N LEU A 60 -7.89 11.77 -5.85
CA LEU A 60 -8.42 12.70 -6.86
C LEU A 60 -9.96 12.81 -6.85
N GLY A 61 -10.68 11.94 -6.15
CA GLY A 61 -12.13 12.07 -5.99
C GLY A 61 -12.81 10.82 -5.47
N PRO A 62 -13.93 10.96 -4.74
CA PRO A 62 -14.53 9.90 -3.92
C PRO A 62 -14.98 8.67 -4.71
N LYS A 63 -15.63 8.84 -5.87
CA LYS A 63 -16.11 7.79 -6.80
C LYS A 63 -16.20 8.33 -8.23
N LEU A 64 -16.33 7.45 -9.22
CA LEU A 64 -16.73 7.83 -10.59
C LEU A 64 -18.17 8.33 -10.52
N MET A 65 -18.41 9.57 -10.97
CA MET A 65 -19.70 10.25 -10.79
C MET A 65 -20.69 9.93 -11.91
N SER A 66 -20.20 9.48 -13.06
CA SER A 66 -21.07 9.26 -14.21
C SER A 66 -21.81 7.92 -14.19
N ARG A 67 -23.08 7.92 -14.59
CA ARG A 67 -23.89 6.71 -14.75
C ARG A 67 -23.67 6.02 -16.10
N ASN A 68 -23.09 6.72 -17.08
CA ASN A 68 -22.72 6.15 -18.38
C ASN A 68 -21.25 5.68 -18.35
N PHE A 69 -21.00 4.46 -18.80
CA PHE A 69 -19.68 3.85 -18.92
C PHE A 69 -18.69 4.69 -19.74
N ASP A 70 -19.11 5.31 -20.84
CA ASP A 70 -18.23 6.14 -21.66
C ASP A 70 -17.73 7.36 -20.88
N ARG A 71 -18.64 7.97 -20.12
CA ARG A 71 -18.32 9.12 -19.27
C ARG A 71 -17.47 8.72 -18.05
N GLN A 72 -17.66 7.50 -17.52
CA GLN A 72 -16.76 6.94 -16.51
C GLN A 72 -15.35 6.72 -17.05
N THR A 73 -15.24 6.26 -18.30
CA THR A 73 -13.95 6.07 -18.99
C THR A 73 -13.26 7.40 -19.20
N ALA A 74 -13.97 8.43 -19.65
CA ALA A 74 -13.44 9.78 -19.79
C ALA A 74 -12.95 10.33 -18.43
N GLU A 75 -13.73 10.17 -17.36
CA GLU A 75 -13.33 10.58 -16.01
C GLU A 75 -12.05 9.88 -15.54
N LEU A 76 -11.94 8.57 -15.79
CA LEU A 76 -10.75 7.79 -15.48
C LEU A 76 -9.53 8.28 -16.28
N GLN A 77 -9.69 8.52 -17.58
CA GLN A 77 -8.64 9.03 -18.46
C GLN A 77 -8.13 10.40 -18.00
N VAL A 78 -9.02 11.31 -17.61
CA VAL A 78 -8.64 12.61 -17.06
C VAL A 78 -7.83 12.45 -15.77
N ARG A 79 -8.26 11.60 -14.84
CA ARG A 79 -7.50 11.32 -13.60
C ARG A 79 -6.12 10.72 -13.90
N ILE A 80 -6.02 9.83 -14.88
CA ILE A 80 -4.73 9.27 -15.34
C ILE A 80 -3.84 10.38 -15.91
N ALA A 81 -4.37 11.26 -16.75
CA ALA A 81 -3.62 12.38 -17.32
C ALA A 81 -3.06 13.30 -16.23
N ILE A 82 -3.87 13.63 -15.21
CA ILE A 82 -3.45 14.41 -14.04
C ILE A 82 -2.29 13.71 -13.31
N LEU A 83 -2.44 12.42 -12.99
CA LEU A 83 -1.39 11.68 -12.28
C LEU A 83 -0.11 11.55 -13.10
N ASN A 84 -0.20 11.41 -14.42
CA ASN A 84 0.95 11.37 -15.31
C ASN A 84 1.65 12.73 -15.33
N ARG A 85 0.90 13.84 -15.32
CA ARG A 85 1.46 15.18 -15.22
C ARG A 85 2.21 15.39 -13.89
N PHE A 86 1.64 14.97 -12.76
CA PHE A 86 2.37 15.01 -11.48
C PHE A 86 3.63 14.15 -11.50
N THR A 87 3.59 12.99 -12.16
CA THR A 87 4.77 12.13 -12.30
C THR A 87 5.86 12.84 -13.11
N ALA A 88 5.51 13.47 -14.23
CA ALA A 88 6.46 14.22 -15.05
C ALA A 88 7.09 15.41 -14.29
N LEU A 89 6.27 16.13 -13.50
CA LEU A 89 6.75 17.26 -12.70
C LEU A 89 7.62 16.84 -11.51
N GLY A 90 7.40 15.64 -10.98
CA GLY A 90 8.14 15.12 -9.82
C GLY A 90 9.46 14.43 -10.15
N ILE A 91 9.79 14.25 -11.43
CA ILE A 91 11.06 13.63 -11.85
C ILE A 91 12.14 14.73 -11.87
N PRO A 92 13.18 14.66 -11.03
CA PRO A 92 14.28 15.61 -11.09
C PRO A 92 15.05 15.42 -12.40
N VAL A 93 15.40 16.54 -13.05
CA VAL A 93 16.28 16.53 -14.20
C VAL A 93 17.72 16.54 -13.69
N THR A 94 18.39 15.39 -13.74
CA THR A 94 19.82 15.30 -13.42
C THR A 94 20.62 15.85 -14.61
N GLN A 95 21.33 16.95 -14.39
CA GLN A 95 22.29 17.48 -15.36
C GLN A 95 23.70 17.06 -14.94
N PRO A 96 24.53 16.54 -15.88
CA PRO A 96 25.94 16.31 -15.60
C PRO A 96 26.62 17.66 -15.37
N ILE A 97 27.39 17.77 -14.29
CA ILE A 97 28.24 18.92 -14.02
C ILE A 97 29.57 18.65 -14.72
N GLY A 98 29.91 19.48 -15.71
CA GLY A 98 31.23 19.56 -16.34
C GLY A 98 32.09 20.65 -15.72
#